data_AF-A0A7V8YTX3-F1
#
_entry.id   AF-A0A7V8YTX3-F1
#
_cell.length_a   1.000
_cell.length_b   1.000
_cell.length_c   1.000
_cell.angle_alpha   90.00
_cell.angle_beta   90.00
_cell.angle_gamma   90.00
#
_symmetry.space_group_name_H-M   'P 1'
#
loop_
_entity.id
_entity.type
_entity.pdbx_description
1 polymer ?
#
loop_
_entity_poly.entity_id
_entity_poly.type
_entity_poly.pdbx_seq_one_letter_code
_entity_poly.pdbx_strand_id
1 'polypeptide(L)' 'MRTTVTLEKDVAAALESVRRERGLGLSEAVNELIRRGLLYKPPRKPFVQKTSAMGPALIDVTNVAEAIAQAEAEDWR' A
#
# COMPACT_ATOMS: atom_id res chain seq x y z
N MET A 1 25.98 -1.96 16.43
CA MET A 1 26.63 -0.72 15.95
C MET A 1 26.39 0.38 16.96
N ARG A 2 27.37 1.26 17.22
CA ARG A 2 27.19 2.44 18.07
C ARG A 2 26.94 3.65 17.17
N THR A 3 25.82 4.32 17.39
CA THR A 3 25.38 5.46 16.56
C THR A 3 24.84 6.53 17.50
N THR A 4 25.20 7.78 17.25
CA THR A 4 24.59 8.93 17.90
C THR A 4 23.43 9.40 17.04
N VAL A 5 22.25 9.55 17.63
CA VAL A 5 21.05 10.03 16.96
C VAL A 5 20.46 11.20 17.75
N THR A 6 19.92 12.18 17.05
CA THR A 6 19.16 13.28 17.65
C THR A 6 17.69 12.89 17.67
N LEU A 7 17.01 13.07 18.80
CA LEU A 7 15.60 12.76 18.96
C LEU A 7 14.80 14.04 19.13
N GLU A 8 13.77 14.21 18.29
CA GLU A 8 12.79 15.27 18.46
C GLU A 8 11.94 15.05 19.72
N LYS A 9 11.28 16.11 20.20
CA LYS A 9 10.53 16.08 21.47
C LYS A 9 9.42 15.04 21.49
N ASP A 10 8.72 14.87 20.37
CA ASP A 10 7.67 13.87 20.17
C ASP A 10 8.22 12.44 20.20
N VAL A 11 9.37 12.21 19.57
CA VAL A 11 10.05 10.91 19.57
C VAL A 11 10.54 10.53 20.96
N ALA A 12 11.11 11.49 21.70
CA ALA A 12 11.53 11.28 23.08
C ALA A 12 10.34 10.90 24.00
N ALA A 13 9.19 11.56 23.83
CA ALA A 13 7.97 11.24 24.57
C ALA A 13 7.45 9.82 24.24
N ALA A 14 7.44 9.43 22.97
CA ALA A 14 7.06 8.08 22.55
C ALA A 14 8.00 7.01 23.14
N LEU A 15 9.31 7.28 23.17
CA LEU A 15 10.30 6.43 23.82
C LEU A 15 10.03 6.24 25.31
N GLU A 16 9.74 7.31 26.04
CA GLU A 16 9.40 7.23 27.46
C GLU A 16 8.14 6.39 27.72
N SER A 17 7.12 6.49 26.86
CA SER A 17 5.92 5.63 26.95
C SER A 17 6.29 4.16 26.84
N VAL A 18 7.06 3.80 25.80
CA VAL A 18 7.50 2.41 25.56
C VAL A 18 8.35 1.89 26.73
N ARG A 19 9.25 2.71 27.26
CA ARG A 19 10.10 2.35 28.41
C ARG A 19 9.26 2.08 29.65
N ARG A 20 8.26 2.93 29.95
CA ARG A 20 7.37 2.75 31.10
C ARG A 20 6.49 1.51 30.98
N GLU A 21 5.92 1.28 29.80
CA GLU A 21 5.01 0.16 29.55
C GLU A 21 5.71 -1.20 29.58
N ARG A 22 6.98 -1.26 29.13
CA ARG A 22 7.70 -2.52 28.91
C ARG A 22 8.94 -2.71 29.78
N GLY A 23 9.29 -1.75 30.62
CA GLY A 23 10.46 -1.82 31.51
C GLY A 23 11.80 -1.85 30.76
N LEU A 24 11.88 -1.29 29.56
CA LEU A 24 13.05 -1.38 28.69
C LEU A 24 14.10 -0.29 28.97
N GLY A 25 15.37 -0.63 28.74
CA GLY A 25 16.44 0.37 28.63
C GLY A 25 16.28 1.28 27.41
N LEU A 26 16.94 2.44 27.41
CA LEU A 26 16.84 3.41 26.29
C LEU A 26 17.22 2.78 24.95
N SER A 27 18.37 2.12 24.86
CA SER A 27 18.85 1.49 23.63
C SER A 27 17.92 0.37 23.14
N GLU A 28 17.29 -0.37 24.05
CA GLU A 28 16.33 -1.43 23.70
C GLU A 28 15.04 -0.83 23.16
N ALA A 29 14.51 0.20 23.83
CA ALA A 29 13.30 0.90 23.40
C ALA A 29 13.49 1.57 22.02
N VAL A 30 14.66 2.16 21.75
CA VAL A 30 15.01 2.73 20.44
C VAL A 30 14.99 1.64 19.36
N ASN A 31 15.69 0.53 19.59
CA ASN A 31 15.74 -0.55 18.62
C ASN A 31 14.35 -1.19 18.38
N GLU A 32 13.53 -1.31 19.42
CA GLU A 32 12.16 -1.82 19.31
C GLU A 32 11.28 -0.90 18.47
N LEU A 33 11.31 0.42 18.72
CA LEU A 33 10.54 1.39 17.93
C LEU A 33 10.97 1.40 16.45
N ILE A 34 12.28 1.35 16.18
CA ILE A 34 12.81 1.24 14.81
C ILE A 34 12.29 -0.03 14.14
N ARG A 35 12.37 -1.20 14.81
CA ARG A 35 11.87 -2.47 14.26
C ARG A 35 10.39 -2.42 13.96
N ARG A 36 9.57 -1.87 14.86
CA ARG A 36 8.13 -1.69 14.63
C ARG A 36 7.86 -0.79 13.43
N GLY A 37 8.60 0.32 13.31
CA GLY A 37 8.50 1.23 12.18
C GLY A 37 8.86 0.56 10.84
N LEU A 38 9.92 -0.26 10.82
CA LEU A 38 10.34 -1.00 9.62
C LEU A 38 9.32 -2.06 9.18
N LEU A 39 8.60 -2.66 10.13
CA LEU A 39 7.56 -3.67 9.85
C LEU A 39 6.18 -3.05 9.61
N TYR A 40 5.99 -1.77 9.93
CA TYR A 40 4.71 -1.10 9.80
C TYR A 40 4.33 -0.96 8.32
N LYS A 41 3.29 -1.69 7.92
CA LYS A 41 2.62 -1.51 6.65
C LYS A 41 1.32 -0.75 6.94
N PRO A 42 1.17 0.51 6.51
CA PRO A 42 -0.09 1.21 6.72
C PRO A 42 -1.22 0.43 6.04
N PRO A 43 -2.41 0.34 6.65
CA PRO A 43 -3.54 -0.33 6.03
C PRO A 43 -3.85 0.38 4.71
N ARG A 44 -3.69 -0.34 3.59
CA ARG A 44 -4.10 0.15 2.26
C ARG A 44 -5.48 -0.41 1.98
N LYS A 45 -6.41 0.45 1.59
CA LYS A 45 -7.67 -0.01 1.01
C LYS A 45 -7.32 -0.80 -0.26
N PRO A 46 -7.86 -2.02 -0.44
CA PRO A 46 -7.72 -2.73 -1.71
C PRO A 46 -8.19 -1.83 -2.85
N PHE A 47 -7.44 -1.83 -3.95
CA PHE A 47 -7.93 -1.20 -5.16
C PHE A 47 -9.12 -2.03 -5.68
N VAL A 48 -10.25 -1.36 -5.87
CA VAL A 48 -11.44 -1.95 -6.49
C VAL A 48 -11.70 -1.17 -7.76
N GLN A 49 -11.55 -1.83 -8.90
CA GLN A 49 -11.90 -1.27 -10.21
C GLN A 49 -13.38 -0.89 -10.19
N LYS A 50 -13.71 0.38 -10.44
CA LYS A 50 -15.10 0.78 -10.65
C LYS A 50 -15.54 0.27 -12.02
N THR A 51 -16.52 -0.62 -12.02
CA THR A 51 -17.16 -1.11 -13.25
C THR A 51 -18.48 -0.38 -13.47
N SER A 52 -18.89 -0.27 -14.72
CA SER A 52 -20.23 0.20 -15.11
C SER A 52 -20.84 -0.82 -16.03
N ALA A 53 -22.16 -1.05 -15.91
CA ALA A 53 -22.86 -1.97 -16.80
C ALA A 53 -22.94 -1.35 -18.20
N MET A 54 -22.19 -1.91 -19.16
CA MET A 54 -22.22 -1.49 -20.56
C MET A 54 -23.22 -2.29 -21.41
N GLY A 55 -23.96 -3.22 -20.79
CA GLY A 55 -24.80 -4.18 -21.51
C GLY A 55 -24.02 -5.39 -22.04
N PRO A 56 -24.68 -6.29 -22.79
CA PRO A 56 -24.00 -7.39 -23.46
C PRO A 56 -23.03 -6.85 -24.52
N ALA A 57 -21.92 -7.55 -24.71
CA ALA A 57 -20.98 -7.21 -25.77
C ALA A 57 -21.65 -7.39 -27.13
N LEU A 58 -21.49 -6.39 -28.03
CA LEU A 58 -22.02 -6.45 -29.40
C LEU A 58 -21.22 -7.42 -30.27
N ILE A 59 -19.95 -7.60 -29.95
CA ILE A 59 -18.98 -8.48 -30.61
C ILE A 59 -18.22 -9.27 -29.53
N ASP A 60 -17.65 -10.43 -29.88
CA ASP A 60 -16.80 -11.17 -28.94
C ASP A 60 -15.48 -10.42 -28.70
N VAL A 61 -15.25 -9.97 -27.47
CA VAL A 61 -14.05 -9.24 -27.05
C VAL A 61 -12.99 -10.12 -26.39
N THR A 62 -13.21 -11.44 -26.36
CA THR A 62 -12.25 -12.41 -25.79
C THR A 62 -11.06 -12.64 -26.72
N ASN A 63 -11.28 -12.45 -28.03
CA ASN A 63 -10.24 -12.48 -29.06
C ASN A 63 -10.07 -11.08 -29.68
N VAL A 64 -8.99 -10.40 -29.32
CA VAL A 64 -8.73 -9.02 -29.75
C VAL A 64 -8.60 -8.89 -31.26
N ALA A 65 -7.99 -9.88 -31.94
CA ALA A 65 -7.76 -9.80 -33.38
C ALA A 65 -9.06 -9.88 -34.18
N GLU A 66 -9.95 -10.81 -33.81
CA GLU A 66 -11.27 -10.95 -34.44
C GLU A 66 -12.19 -9.76 -34.11
N ALA A 67 -12.16 -9.28 -32.87
CA ALA A 67 -12.94 -8.12 -32.45
C ALA A 67 -12.62 -6.86 -33.28
N ILE A 68 -11.32 -6.60 -33.53
CA ILE A 68 -10.88 -5.46 -34.35
C ILE A 68 -11.35 -5.64 -35.79
N ALA A 69 -11.12 -6.82 -36.39
CA ALA A 69 -11.53 -7.09 -37.76
C ALA A 69 -13.04 -6.93 -37.98
N GLN A 70 -13.85 -7.35 -36.99
CA GLN A 70 -15.30 -7.17 -37.05
C GLN A 70 -15.71 -5.70 -36.91
N ALA A 71 -15.11 -4.94 -35.99
CA ALA A 71 -15.41 -3.53 -35.82
C ALA A 71 -15.08 -2.70 -37.08
N GLU A 72 -13.93 -2.96 -37.72
CA GLU A 72 -13.53 -2.29 -38.96
C GLU A 72 -14.45 -2.63 -40.15
N ALA A 73 -15.01 -3.85 -40.18
CA ALA A 73 -15.96 -4.25 -41.22
C ALA A 73 -17.35 -3.62 -41.04
N GLU A 74 -17.76 -3.33 -39.80
CA GLU A 74 -19.03 -2.64 -39.49
C GLU A 74 -18.96 -1.13 -39.80
N ASP A 75 -17.81 -0.48 -39.62
CA ASP A 75 -17.58 0.94 -39.96
C ASP A 75 -17.71 1.27 -41.47
N TRP A 76 -17.77 0.24 -42.33
CA TRP A 76 -17.94 0.39 -43.79
C TRP A 76 -19.40 0.25 -44.27
N ARG A 77 -20.39 0.09 -43.38
CA ARG A 77 -21.83 0.03 -43.73
C ARG A 77 -22.59 1.28 -43.34
#